data_AF-A0A6C0BVP1-F1
#
_entry.id   AF-A0A6C0BVP1-F1
#
_cell.length_a   1.000
_cell.length_b   1.000
_cell.length_c   1.000
_cell.angle_alpha   90.00
_cell.angle_beta   90.00
_cell.angle_gamma   90.00
#
_symmetry.space_group_name_H-M   'P 1'
#
loop_
_entity.id
_entity.type
_entity.pdbx_description
1 polymer ?
#
loop_
_entity_poly.entity_id
_entity_poly.type
_entity_poly.pdbx_seq_one_letter_code
_entity_poly.pdbx_strand_id
1 'polypeptide(L)'
;MDLINKINNSRKIFKKYLELEWDVSKVSDYSNEEIEKLYTMKSDNNSLYFGKASNLNMTLNHKNIKDHKLHIIYYNFPELNSPPLKVTKTCGDKILSLYTNELINPEDSIILIITEKISENIEKTIEDVYKKGQEKLIIEGISDNINEQNMKLDKKYKREHFRNIHLFNINTLGFDIGLHNSVPKHNCIRFKDDIKEILKNVNANDQQLPIILRTDPMAKLLRLSPGDLCEITRVSERTGEYKFYRICN
;
A
#
# COMPACT_ATOMS: atom_id res chain seq x y z
N MET A 1 -16.90 -15.44 5.37
CA MET A 1 -16.55 -15.18 3.95
C MET A 1 -15.41 -16.09 3.56
N ASP A 2 -15.57 -16.80 2.45
CA ASP A 2 -14.55 -17.69 1.89
C ASP A 2 -13.28 -16.94 1.43
N LEU A 3 -12.14 -17.62 1.35
CA LEU A 3 -10.84 -17.05 0.97
C LEU A 3 -10.87 -16.46 -0.44
N ILE A 4 -11.48 -17.16 -1.41
CA ILE A 4 -11.59 -16.71 -2.80
C ILE A 4 -12.36 -15.39 -2.87
N ASN A 5 -13.49 -15.32 -2.16
CA ASN A 5 -14.29 -14.11 -2.04
C ASN A 5 -13.47 -12.93 -1.47
N LYS A 6 -12.67 -13.17 -0.43
CA LYS A 6 -11.81 -12.12 0.16
C LYS A 6 -10.74 -11.65 -0.82
N ILE A 7 -10.13 -12.55 -1.60
CA ILE A 7 -9.16 -12.19 -2.63
C ILE A 7 -9.83 -11.35 -3.73
N ASN A 8 -11.03 -11.72 -4.15
CA ASN A 8 -11.75 -10.93 -5.15
C ASN A 8 -12.09 -9.52 -4.61
N ASN A 9 -12.57 -9.45 -3.37
CA ASN A 9 -12.85 -8.16 -2.72
C ASN A 9 -11.60 -7.31 -2.53
N SER A 10 -10.46 -7.91 -2.16
CA SER A 10 -9.21 -7.16 -2.04
C SER A 10 -8.81 -6.52 -3.37
N ARG A 11 -8.98 -7.23 -4.49
CA ARG A 11 -8.71 -6.67 -5.83
C ARG A 11 -9.62 -5.48 -6.15
N LYS A 12 -10.91 -5.57 -5.84
CA LYS A 12 -11.88 -4.45 -6.02
C LYS A 12 -11.51 -3.23 -5.17
N ILE A 13 -11.14 -3.45 -3.91
CA ILE A 13 -10.68 -2.38 -3.00
C ILE A 13 -9.42 -1.72 -3.57
N PHE A 14 -8.41 -2.50 -3.94
CA PHE A 14 -7.19 -1.93 -4.51
C PHE A 14 -7.44 -1.19 -5.81
N LYS A 15 -8.32 -1.69 -6.68
CA LYS A 15 -8.72 -0.97 -7.90
C LYS A 15 -9.28 0.41 -7.55
N LYS A 16 -10.21 0.51 -6.59
CA LYS A 16 -10.79 1.79 -6.13
C LYS A 16 -9.75 2.74 -5.52
N TYR A 17 -8.93 2.26 -4.58
CA TYR A 17 -8.05 3.14 -3.79
C TYR A 17 -6.74 3.49 -4.49
N LEU A 18 -6.27 2.66 -5.43
CA LEU A 18 -5.00 2.88 -6.13
C LEU A 18 -5.16 3.60 -7.47
N GLU A 19 -6.38 3.66 -8.03
CA GLU A 19 -6.65 4.25 -9.35
C GLU A 19 -6.14 5.69 -9.49
N LEU A 20 -6.06 6.48 -8.42
CA LEU A 20 -5.56 7.86 -8.53
C LEU A 20 -4.09 7.94 -9.00
N GLU A 21 -3.23 7.04 -8.52
CA GLU A 21 -1.78 7.08 -8.78
C GLU A 21 -1.30 5.96 -9.70
N TRP A 22 -2.03 4.85 -9.73
CA TRP A 22 -1.60 3.61 -10.36
C TRP A 22 -2.51 3.26 -11.53
N ASP A 23 -1.92 2.74 -12.59
CA ASP A 23 -2.67 2.18 -13.71
C ASP A 23 -3.28 0.83 -13.28
N VAL A 24 -4.59 0.87 -13.00
CA VAL A 24 -5.38 -0.29 -12.58
C VAL A 24 -6.03 -1.03 -13.74
N SER A 25 -5.76 -0.65 -15.00
CA SER A 25 -6.31 -1.33 -16.19
C SER A 25 -5.93 -2.81 -16.24
N LYS A 26 -4.77 -3.18 -15.69
CA LYS A 26 -4.28 -4.55 -15.56
C LYS A 26 -4.96 -5.36 -14.46
N VAL A 27 -5.76 -4.74 -13.60
CA VAL A 27 -6.52 -5.43 -12.55
C VAL A 27 -7.81 -5.96 -13.18
N SER A 28 -7.73 -7.18 -13.72
CA SER A 28 -8.89 -7.88 -14.27
C SER A 28 -9.93 -8.17 -13.19
N ASP A 29 -11.19 -7.94 -13.55
CA ASP A 29 -12.36 -8.31 -12.76
C ASP A 29 -12.68 -9.78 -13.03
N TYR A 30 -12.30 -10.64 -12.10
CA TYR A 30 -12.51 -12.08 -12.20
C TYR A 30 -13.75 -12.51 -11.42
N SER A 31 -14.41 -13.55 -11.90
CA SER A 31 -15.37 -14.33 -11.11
C SER A 31 -14.64 -15.13 -10.03
N ASN A 32 -15.38 -15.60 -9.02
CA ASN A 32 -14.78 -16.45 -7.98
C ASN A 32 -14.23 -17.76 -8.57
N GLU A 33 -14.89 -18.35 -9.56
CA GLU A 33 -14.44 -19.57 -10.24
C GLU A 33 -13.12 -19.34 -10.99
N GLU A 34 -12.94 -18.16 -11.59
CA GLU A 34 -11.67 -17.80 -12.25
C GLU A 34 -10.54 -17.59 -11.25
N ILE A 35 -10.81 -16.93 -10.11
CA ILE A 35 -9.83 -16.79 -9.03
C ILE A 35 -9.43 -18.18 -8.49
N GLU A 36 -10.39 -19.08 -8.29
CA GLU A 36 -10.13 -20.45 -7.83
C GLU A 36 -9.25 -21.23 -8.82
N LYS A 37 -9.52 -21.12 -10.13
CA LYS A 37 -8.67 -21.70 -11.18
C LYS A 37 -7.25 -21.13 -11.13
N LEU A 38 -7.10 -19.82 -11.05
CA LEU A 38 -5.79 -19.17 -10.96
C LEU A 38 -5.01 -19.58 -9.70
N TYR A 39 -5.71 -19.77 -8.58
CA TYR A 39 -5.13 -20.20 -7.31
C TYR A 39 -4.63 -21.66 -7.34
N THR A 40 -5.34 -22.53 -8.07
CA THR A 40 -5.04 -23.97 -8.14
C THR A 40 -4.08 -24.33 -9.26
N MET A 41 -3.93 -23.44 -10.26
CA MET A 41 -2.92 -23.57 -11.31
C MET A 41 -1.53 -23.70 -10.71
N LYS A 42 -0.74 -24.63 -11.25
CA LYS A 42 0.69 -24.68 -10.95
C LYS A 42 1.30 -23.36 -11.36
N SER A 43 1.95 -22.69 -10.42
CA SER A 43 2.79 -21.55 -10.74
C SER A 43 3.94 -22.04 -11.60
N ASP A 44 4.01 -21.56 -12.84
CA ASP A 44 5.27 -21.59 -13.59
C ASP A 44 6.32 -20.78 -12.82
N ASN A 45 7.60 -20.98 -13.12
CA ASN A 45 8.78 -20.38 -12.48
C ASN A 45 8.74 -18.82 -12.41
N ASN A 46 7.81 -18.28 -11.64
CA ASN A 46 7.62 -16.86 -11.39
C ASN A 46 8.63 -16.46 -10.31
N SER A 47 9.40 -15.42 -10.59
CA SER A 47 10.36 -14.83 -9.64
C SER A 47 9.72 -14.40 -8.32
N LEU A 48 8.41 -14.12 -8.32
CA LEU A 48 7.62 -13.71 -7.15
C LEU A 48 6.76 -14.85 -6.58
N TYR A 49 7.30 -16.08 -6.52
CA TYR A 49 6.59 -17.19 -5.92
C TYR A 49 6.71 -17.19 -4.38
N PHE A 50 5.60 -16.88 -3.70
CA PHE A 50 5.50 -16.83 -2.25
C PHE A 50 4.43 -17.75 -1.67
N GLY A 51 3.85 -18.65 -2.46
CA GLY A 51 2.80 -19.58 -2.03
C GLY A 51 1.78 -19.86 -3.13
N LYS A 52 0.68 -20.53 -2.80
CA LYS A 52 -0.30 -20.99 -3.79
C LYS A 52 -1.01 -19.84 -4.52
N ALA A 53 -1.21 -18.70 -3.84
CA ALA A 53 -1.81 -17.52 -4.43
C ALA A 53 -0.87 -16.69 -5.33
N SER A 54 0.35 -17.15 -5.63
CA SER A 54 1.34 -16.32 -6.36
C SER A 54 0.89 -15.92 -7.76
N ASN A 55 0.07 -16.74 -8.43
CA ASN A 55 -0.51 -16.41 -9.74
C ASN A 55 -1.49 -15.22 -9.68
N LEU A 56 -1.93 -14.85 -8.48
CA LEU A 56 -2.83 -13.73 -8.25
C LEU A 56 -2.08 -12.44 -7.90
N ASN A 57 -0.75 -12.51 -7.76
CA ASN A 57 0.11 -11.33 -7.58
C ASN A 57 -0.09 -10.36 -8.76
N MET A 58 -0.04 -9.07 -8.47
CA MET A 58 -0.24 -8.02 -9.47
C MET A 58 0.90 -7.02 -9.41
N THR A 59 1.28 -6.48 -10.55
CA THR A 59 2.21 -5.35 -10.64
C THR A 59 1.53 -4.22 -11.38
N LEU A 60 1.40 -3.08 -10.73
CA LEU A 60 0.81 -1.87 -11.29
C LEU A 60 1.91 -0.89 -11.67
N ASN A 61 1.74 -0.23 -12.81
CA ASN A 61 2.64 0.85 -13.24
C ASN A 61 2.15 2.17 -12.62
N HIS A 62 3.07 3.00 -12.14
CA HIS A 62 2.69 4.34 -11.71
C HIS A 62 2.33 5.21 -12.92
N LYS A 63 1.25 5.99 -12.82
CA LYS A 63 0.72 6.78 -13.94
C LYS A 63 1.70 7.84 -14.44
N ASN A 64 2.43 8.46 -13.51
CA ASN A 64 3.28 9.62 -13.78
C ASN A 64 4.79 9.27 -13.84
N ILE A 65 5.21 8.14 -13.27
CA ILE A 65 6.62 7.75 -13.11
C ILE A 65 6.75 6.28 -13.53
N LYS A 66 6.95 6.03 -14.82
CA LYS A 66 6.81 4.69 -15.41
C LYS A 66 7.80 3.66 -14.83
N ASP A 67 8.96 4.12 -14.37
CA ASP A 67 9.99 3.27 -13.77
C ASP A 67 9.71 2.93 -12.29
N HIS A 68 8.66 3.50 -11.71
CA HIS A 68 8.17 3.15 -10.38
C HIS A 68 6.94 2.23 -10.48
N LYS A 69 7.05 1.03 -9.91
CA LYS A 69 5.99 0.03 -9.89
C LYS A 69 5.50 -0.26 -8.47
N LEU A 70 4.29 -0.80 -8.39
CA LEU A 70 3.68 -1.29 -7.16
C LEU A 70 3.37 -2.77 -7.30
N HIS A 71 4.01 -3.59 -6.47
CA HIS A 71 3.80 -5.03 -6.42
C HIS A 71 2.84 -5.39 -5.30
N ILE A 72 1.70 -5.99 -5.65
CA ILE A 72 0.72 -6.54 -4.71
C ILE A 72 0.96 -8.05 -4.63
N ILE A 73 1.43 -8.51 -3.47
CA ILE A 73 1.94 -9.86 -3.27
C ILE A 73 1.09 -10.59 -2.22
N TYR A 74 0.47 -11.71 -2.62
CA TYR A 74 -0.22 -12.64 -1.74
C TYR A 74 0.79 -13.63 -1.16
N TYR A 75 1.26 -13.34 0.05
CA TYR A 75 2.39 -14.02 0.66
C TYR A 75 1.97 -15.17 1.58
N ASN A 76 2.59 -16.33 1.36
CA ASN A 76 2.45 -17.55 2.14
C ASN A 76 1.01 -18.05 2.27
N PHE A 77 0.24 -17.93 1.19
CA PHE A 77 -1.13 -18.41 1.13
C PHE A 77 -1.16 -19.95 1.09
N PRO A 78 -2.01 -20.61 1.92
CA PRO A 78 -2.09 -22.07 2.02
C PRO A 78 -2.75 -22.71 0.80
N GLU A 79 -2.90 -24.03 0.79
CA GLU A 79 -3.86 -24.65 -0.13
C GLU A 79 -5.30 -24.23 0.22
N LEU A 80 -6.21 -24.25 -0.76
CA LEU A 80 -7.61 -23.95 -0.49
C LEU A 80 -8.16 -24.92 0.56
N ASN A 81 -9.00 -24.40 1.46
CA ASN A 81 -9.57 -25.14 2.60
C ASN A 81 -8.55 -25.67 3.62
N SER A 82 -7.28 -25.28 3.52
CA SER A 82 -6.25 -25.59 4.51
C SER A 82 -6.07 -24.45 5.54
N PRO A 83 -5.55 -24.73 6.75
CA PRO A 83 -5.30 -23.70 7.73
C PRO A 83 -4.27 -22.67 7.24
N PRO A 84 -4.32 -21.41 7.72
CA PRO A 84 -3.33 -20.39 7.39
C PRO A 84 -1.90 -20.85 7.70
N LEU A 85 -0.96 -20.57 6.78
CA LEU A 85 0.45 -20.84 7.04
C LEU A 85 1.03 -19.76 7.94
N LYS A 86 1.86 -20.18 8.90
CA LYS A 86 2.54 -19.27 9.83
C LYS A 86 3.51 -18.37 9.09
N VAL A 87 3.42 -17.07 9.31
CA VAL A 87 4.34 -16.05 8.84
C VAL A 87 5.30 -15.69 9.97
N THR A 88 6.59 -15.93 9.75
CA THR A 88 7.64 -15.61 10.71
C THR A 88 8.42 -14.36 10.28
N LYS A 89 9.35 -13.91 11.13
CA LYS A 89 10.21 -12.73 10.85
C LYS A 89 11.04 -12.86 9.56
N THR A 90 11.23 -14.08 9.06
CA THR A 90 11.91 -14.34 7.78
C THR A 90 11.16 -13.75 6.57
N CYS A 91 9.89 -13.33 6.74
CA CYS A 91 9.19 -12.56 5.72
C CYS A 91 9.93 -11.27 5.35
N GLY A 92 10.57 -10.59 6.32
CA GLY A 92 11.34 -9.38 6.05
C GLY A 92 12.55 -9.65 5.16
N ASP A 93 13.31 -10.70 5.46
CA ASP A 93 14.47 -11.11 4.67
C ASP A 93 14.07 -11.53 3.25
N LYS A 94 12.94 -12.23 3.12
CA LYS A 94 12.38 -12.61 1.82
C LYS A 94 11.96 -11.40 0.99
N ILE A 95 11.32 -10.40 1.60
CA ILE A 95 10.99 -9.15 0.90
C ILE A 95 12.26 -8.41 0.50
N LEU A 96 13.25 -8.33 1.38
CA LEU A 96 14.53 -7.70 1.06
C LEU A 96 15.23 -8.42 -0.10
N SER A 97 15.14 -9.77 -0.14
CA SER A 97 15.73 -10.58 -1.20
C SER A 97 15.19 -10.25 -2.60
N LEU A 98 13.95 -9.74 -2.69
CA LEU A 98 13.40 -9.29 -3.98
C LEU A 98 14.17 -8.11 -4.55
N TYR A 99 14.56 -7.17 -3.69
CA TYR A 99 15.36 -6.01 -4.09
C TYR A 99 16.82 -6.39 -4.32
N THR A 100 17.41 -7.26 -3.48
CA THR A 100 18.84 -7.62 -3.62
C THR A 100 19.10 -8.51 -4.82
N ASN A 101 18.13 -9.34 -5.21
CA ASN A 101 18.23 -10.22 -6.37
C ASN A 101 17.69 -9.55 -7.65
N GLU A 102 17.44 -8.23 -7.60
CA GLU A 102 16.99 -7.43 -8.75
C GLU A 102 15.70 -7.95 -9.41
N LEU A 103 14.84 -8.62 -8.62
CA LEU A 103 13.53 -9.08 -9.10
C LEU A 103 12.52 -7.94 -9.18
N ILE A 104 12.74 -6.88 -8.40
CA ILE A 104 12.01 -5.61 -8.40
C ILE A 104 13.01 -4.46 -8.25
N ASN A 105 12.65 -3.26 -8.70
CA ASN A 105 13.55 -2.12 -8.63
C ASN A 105 13.71 -1.61 -7.19
N PRO A 106 14.85 -1.00 -6.82
CA PRO A 106 15.10 -0.46 -5.47
C PRO A 106 14.05 0.53 -4.97
N GLU A 107 13.41 1.26 -5.88
CA GLU A 107 12.38 2.27 -5.63
C GLU A 107 10.95 1.72 -5.73
N ASP A 108 10.76 0.48 -6.20
CA ASP A 108 9.42 -0.11 -6.34
C ASP A 108 8.76 -0.30 -4.97
N SER A 109 7.45 -0.09 -4.93
CA SER A 109 6.64 -0.22 -3.72
C SER A 109 6.02 -1.62 -3.60
N ILE A 110 5.70 -2.04 -2.37
CA ILE A 110 5.09 -3.35 -2.11
C ILE A 110 3.85 -3.22 -1.23
N ILE A 111 2.78 -3.90 -1.62
CA ILE A 111 1.68 -4.25 -0.73
C ILE A 111 1.76 -5.75 -0.48
N LEU A 112 2.04 -6.13 0.75
CA LEU A 112 2.09 -7.50 1.20
C LEU A 112 0.75 -7.89 1.82
N ILE A 113 0.18 -9.01 1.40
CA ILE A 113 -1.07 -9.54 1.94
C ILE A 113 -0.77 -10.90 2.56
N ILE A 114 -1.25 -11.14 3.77
CA ILE A 114 -1.11 -12.43 4.47
C ILE A 114 -2.47 -12.94 4.96
N THR A 115 -2.57 -14.25 5.18
CA THR A 115 -3.78 -14.88 5.74
C THR A 115 -3.81 -14.84 7.27
N GLU A 116 -2.65 -14.97 7.91
CA GLU A 116 -2.51 -14.98 9.38
C GLU A 116 -2.73 -13.59 9.97
N LYS A 117 -3.28 -13.54 11.19
CA LYS A 117 -3.39 -12.30 11.95
C LYS A 117 -2.02 -11.62 12.06
N ILE A 118 -1.98 -10.32 11.77
CA ILE A 118 -0.76 -9.53 11.90
C ILE A 118 -0.43 -9.42 13.40
N SER A 119 0.72 -9.96 13.79
CA SER A 119 1.29 -9.74 15.13
C SER A 119 2.18 -8.51 15.12
N GLU A 120 2.37 -7.87 16.28
CA GLU A 120 3.25 -6.71 16.44
C GLU A 120 4.67 -6.98 15.93
N ASN A 121 5.17 -8.21 16.11
CA ASN A 121 6.49 -8.61 15.63
C ASN A 121 6.60 -8.61 14.10
N ILE A 122 5.54 -9.05 13.41
CA ILE A 122 5.50 -9.06 11.94
C ILE A 122 5.36 -7.62 11.44
N GLU A 123 4.45 -6.83 12.02
CA GLU A 123 4.28 -5.43 11.65
C GLU A 123 5.58 -4.64 11.83
N LYS A 124 6.25 -4.80 12.99
CA LYS A 124 7.56 -4.21 13.24
C LYS A 124 8.61 -4.65 12.22
N THR A 125 8.63 -5.94 11.85
CA THR A 125 9.56 -6.45 10.84
C THR A 125 9.35 -5.75 9.49
N ILE A 126 8.10 -5.54 9.06
CA ILE A 126 7.81 -4.84 7.80
C ILE A 126 8.16 -3.35 7.89
N GLU A 127 7.86 -2.70 9.02
CA GLU A 127 8.28 -1.30 9.25
C GLU A 127 9.81 -1.16 9.26
N ASP A 128 10.54 -2.11 9.82
CA ASP A 128 12.01 -2.11 9.83
C ASP A 128 12.57 -2.29 8.40
N VAL A 129 11.93 -3.13 7.57
CA VAL A 129 12.30 -3.26 6.13
C VAL A 129 12.05 -1.96 5.38
N TYR A 130 10.91 -1.31 5.63
CA TYR A 130 10.62 0.00 5.05
C TYR A 130 11.67 1.04 5.46
N LYS A 131 11.97 1.17 6.76
CA LYS A 131 12.95 2.13 7.29
C LYS A 131 14.34 1.94 6.69
N LYS A 132 14.85 0.70 6.68
CA LYS A 132 16.14 0.38 6.04
C LYS A 132 16.14 0.71 4.55
N GLY A 133 15.03 0.47 3.86
CA GLY A 133 14.83 0.85 2.47
C GLY A 133 14.89 2.37 2.28
N GLN A 134 14.24 3.13 3.16
CA GLN A 134 14.31 4.59 3.15
C GLN A 134 15.72 5.09 3.46
N GLU A 135 16.43 4.53 4.43
CA GLU A 135 17.83 4.89 4.71
C GLU A 135 18.72 4.68 3.48
N LYS A 136 18.55 3.56 2.77
CA LYS A 136 19.25 3.29 1.51
C LYS A 136 18.97 4.38 0.46
N LEU A 137 17.71 4.79 0.29
CA LEU A 137 17.34 5.88 -0.61
C LEU A 137 17.88 7.25 -0.16
N ILE A 138 18.11 7.49 1.14
CA ILE A 138 18.77 8.73 1.62
C ILE A 138 20.21 8.77 1.12
N ILE A 139 20.90 7.65 1.25
CA ILE A 139 22.34 7.53 0.98
C ILE A 139 22.61 7.50 -0.53
N GLU A 140 21.88 6.67 -1.26
CA GLU A 140 22.12 6.40 -2.68
C GLU A 140 21.32 7.32 -3.61
N GLY A 141 20.27 7.96 -3.09
CA GLY A 141 19.31 8.73 -3.89
C GLY A 141 18.28 7.83 -4.61
N ILE A 142 17.52 8.45 -5.50
CA ILE A 142 16.64 7.77 -6.46
C ILE A 142 17.36 7.71 -7.81
N SER A 143 17.09 6.68 -8.62
CA SER A 143 17.66 6.54 -9.96
C SER A 143 17.36 7.76 -10.84
N ASP A 144 18.30 8.05 -11.74
CA ASP A 144 18.24 9.22 -12.65
C ASP A 144 16.96 9.21 -13.48
N ASN A 145 16.53 8.05 -13.99
CA ASN A 145 15.29 7.91 -14.76
C ASN A 145 14.05 8.35 -13.96
N ILE A 146 13.93 7.90 -12.71
CA ILE A 146 12.82 8.29 -11.82
C ILE A 146 12.90 9.78 -11.50
N ASN A 147 14.11 10.28 -11.21
CA ASN A 147 14.32 11.68 -10.88
C ASN A 147 13.94 12.60 -12.04
N GLU A 148 14.39 12.30 -13.26
CA GLU A 148 14.05 13.04 -14.48
C GLU A 148 12.54 13.04 -14.75
N GLN A 149 11.88 11.89 -14.61
CA GLN A 149 10.42 11.79 -14.75
C GLN A 149 9.70 12.65 -13.71
N ASN A 150 10.12 12.56 -12.44
CA ASN A 150 9.54 13.31 -11.35
C ASN A 150 9.76 14.83 -11.49
N MET A 151 10.93 15.26 -12.00
CA MET A 151 11.22 16.68 -12.24
C MET A 151 10.36 17.31 -13.33
N LYS A 152 9.87 16.52 -14.30
CA LYS A 152 8.96 16.97 -15.37
C LYS A 152 7.51 17.16 -14.88
N LEU A 153 7.17 16.70 -13.68
CA LEU A 153 5.84 16.86 -13.11
C LEU A 153 5.69 18.27 -12.50
N ASP A 154 4.49 18.83 -12.63
CA ASP A 154 4.09 20.07 -11.95
C ASP A 154 4.17 19.88 -10.43
N LYS A 155 3.58 18.79 -9.93
CA LYS A 155 3.63 18.38 -8.54
C LYS A 155 4.54 17.16 -8.37
N LYS A 156 5.63 17.36 -7.60
CA LYS A 156 6.71 16.38 -7.47
C LYS A 156 6.49 15.47 -6.27
N TYR A 157 6.79 14.19 -6.46
CA TYR A 157 6.83 13.21 -5.38
C TYR A 157 8.10 13.40 -4.55
N LYS A 158 7.96 13.36 -3.23
CA LYS A 158 9.07 13.20 -2.29
C LYS A 158 9.60 11.77 -2.30
N ARG A 159 10.79 11.61 -1.74
CA ARG A 159 11.52 10.34 -1.66
C ARG A 159 10.74 9.26 -0.90
N GLU A 160 10.02 9.66 0.14
CA GLU A 160 9.22 8.80 1.02
C GLU A 160 8.06 8.10 0.29
N HIS A 161 7.69 8.55 -0.91
CA HIS A 161 6.67 7.89 -1.73
C HIS A 161 7.20 6.68 -2.49
N PHE A 162 8.52 6.63 -2.71
CA PHE A 162 9.18 5.50 -3.33
C PHE A 162 9.52 4.44 -2.28
N ARG A 163 9.56 3.18 -2.71
CA ARG A 163 9.81 2.02 -1.85
C ARG A 163 8.89 1.98 -0.63
N ASN A 164 7.63 2.35 -0.81
CA ASN A 164 6.63 2.34 0.25
C ASN A 164 6.08 0.91 0.41
N ILE A 165 6.18 0.36 1.63
CA ILE A 165 5.79 -1.02 1.92
C ILE A 165 4.65 -1.03 2.94
N HIS A 166 3.54 -1.71 2.62
CA HIS A 166 2.38 -1.87 3.51
C HIS A 166 2.00 -3.34 3.69
N LEU A 167 1.55 -3.71 4.89
CA LEU A 167 1.10 -5.05 5.24
C LEU A 167 -0.40 -5.09 5.52
N PHE A 168 -1.10 -6.01 4.88
CA PHE A 168 -2.51 -6.27 5.09
C PHE A 168 -2.78 -7.72 5.48
N ASN A 169 -3.84 -7.90 6.26
CA ASN A 169 -4.45 -9.20 6.45
C ASN A 169 -5.59 -9.35 5.44
N ILE A 170 -5.73 -10.51 4.82
CA ILE A 170 -6.78 -10.75 3.82
C ILE A 170 -8.19 -10.56 4.38
N ASN A 171 -8.41 -10.78 5.68
CA ASN A 171 -9.70 -10.60 6.32
C ASN A 171 -10.09 -9.12 6.42
N THR A 172 -9.11 -8.20 6.59
CA THR A 172 -9.38 -6.75 6.62
C THR A 172 -9.70 -6.19 5.24
N LEU A 173 -9.33 -6.92 4.17
CA LEU A 173 -9.65 -6.60 2.79
C LEU A 173 -10.88 -7.36 2.27
N GLY A 174 -11.59 -8.09 3.14
CA GLY A 174 -12.83 -8.78 2.77
C GLY A 174 -14.00 -7.83 2.50
N PHE A 175 -13.90 -6.58 2.94
CA PHE A 175 -14.87 -5.51 2.69
C PHE A 175 -14.15 -4.16 2.73
N ASP A 176 -14.78 -3.14 2.15
CA ASP A 176 -14.22 -1.79 2.12
C ASP A 176 -14.51 -1.06 3.44
N ILE A 177 -13.47 -0.90 4.27
CA ILE A 177 -13.58 -0.21 5.57
C ILE A 177 -13.96 1.27 5.42
N GLY A 178 -13.65 1.91 4.30
CA GLY A 178 -13.97 3.32 4.06
C GLY A 178 -15.44 3.58 3.73
N LEU A 179 -16.24 2.51 3.56
CA LEU A 179 -17.70 2.60 3.40
C LEU A 179 -18.45 2.40 4.73
N HIS A 180 -17.74 2.10 5.81
CA HIS A 180 -18.36 1.92 7.12
C HIS A 180 -18.81 3.27 7.70
N ASN A 181 -20.02 3.35 8.26
CA ASN A 181 -20.61 4.61 8.77
C ASN A 181 -19.74 5.32 9.82
N SER A 182 -19.03 4.57 10.66
CA SER A 182 -18.13 5.14 11.67
C SER A 182 -16.77 5.60 11.13
N VAL A 183 -16.47 5.35 9.85
CA VAL A 183 -15.22 5.75 9.22
C VAL A 183 -15.50 6.98 8.34
N PRO A 184 -15.06 8.18 8.74
CA PRO A 184 -15.22 9.37 7.91
C PRO A 184 -14.46 9.22 6.59
N LYS A 185 -14.77 10.07 5.61
CA LYS A 185 -14.03 10.10 4.35
C LYS A 185 -12.61 10.60 4.60
N HIS A 186 -11.61 9.86 4.12
CA HIS A 186 -10.21 10.23 4.17
C HIS A 186 -9.68 10.47 2.76
N ASN A 187 -8.98 11.59 2.55
CA ASN A 187 -8.29 11.92 1.31
C ASN A 187 -6.80 12.15 1.60
N CYS A 188 -5.94 11.63 0.75
CA CYS A 188 -4.49 11.84 0.84
C CYS A 188 -4.08 13.13 0.13
N ILE A 189 -3.28 13.96 0.80
CA ILE A 189 -2.62 15.15 0.25
C ILE A 189 -1.10 14.96 0.40
N ARG A 190 -0.41 14.75 -0.73
CA ARG A 190 1.04 14.43 -0.76
C ARG A 190 1.94 15.61 -1.07
N PHE A 191 1.43 16.51 -1.91
CA PHE A 191 2.27 17.49 -2.56
C PHE A 191 2.53 18.67 -1.64
N LYS A 192 3.80 19.07 -1.58
CA LYS A 192 4.30 20.06 -0.61
C LYS A 192 3.55 21.39 -0.67
N ASP A 193 3.19 21.84 -1.86
CA ASP A 193 2.55 23.16 -2.03
C ASP A 193 1.08 23.14 -1.58
N ASP A 194 0.34 22.06 -1.86
CA ASP A 194 -1.02 21.86 -1.32
C ASP A 194 -0.99 21.79 0.21
N ILE A 195 -0.03 21.04 0.78
CA ILE A 195 0.14 20.92 2.23
C ILE A 195 0.41 22.30 2.85
N LYS A 196 1.33 23.09 2.28
CA LYS A 196 1.62 24.45 2.75
C LYS A 196 0.39 25.36 2.72
N GLU A 197 -0.40 25.30 1.65
CA GLU A 197 -1.63 26.09 1.54
C GLU A 197 -2.62 25.71 2.64
N ILE A 198 -2.83 24.40 2.87
CA ILE A 198 -3.70 23.92 3.93
C ILE A 198 -3.22 24.39 5.30
N LEU A 199 -1.94 24.21 5.62
CA LEU A 199 -1.33 24.64 6.89
C LEU A 199 -1.49 26.14 7.14
N LYS A 200 -1.32 26.96 6.09
CA LYS A 200 -1.55 28.40 6.15
C LYS A 200 -3.02 28.72 6.46
N ASN A 201 -3.95 28.01 5.81
CA ASN A 201 -5.39 28.21 6.01
C ASN A 201 -5.86 27.80 7.42
N VAL A 202 -5.27 26.75 8.00
CA VAL A 202 -5.59 26.32 9.37
C VAL A 202 -4.72 26.99 10.44
N ASN A 203 -3.77 27.84 10.04
CA ASN A 203 -2.80 28.50 10.90
C ASN A 203 -2.08 27.53 11.86
N ALA A 204 -1.57 26.43 11.31
CA ALA A 204 -0.86 25.40 12.06
C ALA A 204 0.45 25.01 11.39
N ASN A 205 1.38 24.48 12.17
CA ASN A 205 2.61 23.85 11.71
C ASN A 205 2.45 22.32 11.67
N ASP A 206 3.27 21.63 10.88
CA ASP A 206 3.28 20.16 10.76
C ASP A 206 3.28 19.43 12.11
N GLN A 207 4.08 19.92 13.07
CA GLN A 207 4.23 19.33 14.40
C GLN A 207 3.01 19.50 15.30
N GLN A 208 2.11 20.43 14.98
CA GLN A 208 0.89 20.70 15.75
C GLN A 208 -0.27 19.82 15.27
N LEU A 209 -0.14 19.21 14.09
CA LEU A 209 -1.18 18.35 13.56
C LEU A 209 -1.20 17.00 14.28
N PRO A 210 -2.39 16.47 14.59
CA PRO A 210 -2.51 15.13 15.15
C PRO A 210 -1.95 14.08 14.19
N ILE A 211 -1.28 13.08 14.74
CA ILE A 211 -0.60 12.06 13.94
C ILE A 211 -1.59 10.97 13.50
N ILE A 212 -1.46 10.51 12.26
CA ILE A 212 -1.96 9.22 11.80
C ILE A 212 -0.76 8.31 11.55
N LEU A 213 -0.80 7.09 12.07
CA LEU A 213 0.29 6.14 11.85
C LEU A 213 0.23 5.60 10.43
N ARG A 214 1.39 5.37 9.81
CA ARG A 214 1.50 4.64 8.54
C ARG A 214 0.80 3.27 8.56
N THR A 215 0.76 2.65 9.75
CA THR A 215 0.09 1.38 10.03
C THR A 215 -1.40 1.48 10.35
N ASP A 216 -2.01 2.67 10.30
CA ASP A 216 -3.45 2.82 10.40
C ASP A 216 -4.15 2.17 9.18
N PRO A 217 -5.28 1.46 9.34
CA PRO A 217 -5.96 0.81 8.22
C PRO A 217 -6.28 1.73 7.03
N MET A 218 -6.73 2.96 7.29
CA MET A 218 -7.00 3.93 6.23
C MET A 218 -5.72 4.51 5.64
N ALA A 219 -4.69 4.72 6.47
CA ALA A 219 -3.37 5.15 6.00
C ALA A 219 -2.74 4.15 5.03
N LYS A 220 -2.83 2.84 5.34
CA LYS A 220 -2.36 1.78 4.45
C LYS A 220 -3.12 1.76 3.12
N LEU A 221 -4.46 1.89 3.15
CA LEU A 221 -5.28 1.90 1.93
C LEU A 221 -4.97 3.09 1.02
N LEU A 222 -4.80 4.28 1.61
CA LEU A 222 -4.39 5.49 0.90
C LEU A 222 -2.88 5.53 0.58
N ARG A 223 -2.13 4.52 1.04
CA ARG A 223 -0.67 4.44 0.95
C ARG A 223 0.01 5.73 1.43
N LEU A 224 -0.39 6.25 2.58
CA LEU A 224 0.25 7.43 3.14
C LEU A 224 1.74 7.16 3.38
N SER A 225 2.56 8.16 3.10
CA SER A 225 3.98 8.19 3.42
C SER A 225 4.24 9.23 4.52
N PRO A 226 5.32 9.10 5.32
CA PRO A 226 5.68 10.10 6.31
C PRO A 226 5.73 11.52 5.72
N GLY A 227 5.05 12.46 6.37
CA GLY A 227 4.92 13.84 5.92
C GLY A 227 3.80 14.10 4.89
N ASP A 228 3.00 13.10 4.55
CA ASP A 228 1.71 13.30 3.87
C ASP A 228 0.65 13.78 4.85
N LEU A 229 -0.33 14.52 4.34
CA LEU A 229 -1.48 14.97 5.11
C LEU A 229 -2.72 14.13 4.75
N CYS A 230 -3.41 13.66 5.77
CA CYS A 230 -4.69 12.99 5.63
C CYS A 230 -5.81 13.99 5.97
N GLU A 231 -6.55 14.42 4.96
CA GLU A 231 -7.76 15.22 5.11
C GLU A 231 -8.92 14.28 5.47
N ILE A 232 -9.60 14.58 6.57
CA ILE A 232 -10.71 13.81 7.12
C ILE A 232 -11.95 14.69 7.12
N THR A 233 -12.95 14.31 6.35
CA THR A 233 -14.25 14.99 6.32
C THR A 233 -15.12 14.44 7.44
N ARG A 234 -15.32 15.23 8.51
CA ARG A 234 -16.13 14.86 9.67
C ARG A 234 -17.47 15.55 9.63
N VAL A 235 -18.50 14.84 10.08
CA VAL A 235 -19.84 15.39 10.28
C VAL A 235 -20.08 15.49 11.78
N SER A 236 -20.47 16.68 12.24
CA SER A 236 -20.82 16.96 13.63
C SER A 236 -22.21 17.58 13.68
N GLU A 237 -23.00 17.20 14.69
CA GLU A 237 -24.36 17.72 14.88
C GLU A 237 -24.38 19.25 15.03
N ARG A 238 -23.32 19.86 15.58
CA ARG A 238 -23.28 21.30 15.88
C ARG A 238 -22.74 22.15 14.74
N THR A 239 -21.78 21.61 13.99
CA THR A 239 -20.99 22.39 13.02
C THR A 239 -21.19 21.90 11.58
N GLY A 240 -22.00 20.87 11.37
CA GLY A 240 -22.18 20.24 10.07
C GLY A 240 -20.91 19.53 9.61
N GLU A 241 -20.68 19.54 8.30
CA GLU A 241 -19.49 18.98 7.68
C GLU A 241 -18.28 19.90 7.83
N TYR A 242 -17.16 19.38 8.31
CA TYR A 242 -15.91 20.13 8.45
C TYR A 242 -14.70 19.27 8.15
N LYS A 243 -13.61 19.91 7.74
CA LYS A 243 -12.34 19.27 7.41
C LYS A 243 -11.44 19.21 8.64
N PHE A 244 -10.87 18.04 8.90
CA PHE A 244 -9.92 17.79 9.96
C PHE A 244 -8.68 17.13 9.39
N TYR A 245 -7.49 17.59 9.74
CA TYR A 245 -6.26 17.13 9.10
C TYR A 245 -5.37 16.39 10.09
N ARG A 246 -4.74 15.29 9.62
CA ARG A 246 -3.74 14.53 10.37
C ARG A 246 -2.47 14.36 9.55
N ILE A 247 -1.31 14.47 10.15
CA ILE A 247 -0.02 14.23 9.47
C ILE A 247 0.39 12.76 9.62
N CYS A 248 0.83 12.14 8.52
CA CYS A 248 1.33 10.78 8.55
C CYS A 248 2.74 10.74 9.13
N ASN A 249 2.96 9.80 10.05
CA ASN A 249 4.26 9.45 10.60
C ASN A 249 4.56 7.96 10.41
#